data_AF-A0A7S0F9Z6-F1
#
_entry.id   AF-A0A7S0F9Z6-F1
#
_cell.length_a   1.000
_cell.length_b   1.000
_cell.length_c   1.000
_cell.angle_alpha   90.00
_cell.angle_beta   90.00
_cell.angle_gamma   90.00
#
_symmetry.space_group_name_H-M   'P 1'
#
loop_
_entity.id
_entity.type
_entity.pdbx_description
1 polymer ?
#
loop_
_entity_poly.entity_id
_entity_poly.type
_entity_poly.pdbx_seq_one_letter_code
_entity_poly.pdbx_strand_id
1 'polypeptide(L)'
;MADEGKGAGRGRGSGGYGALFGGLKDFAQSATAQVAAAAASAASTAQERIETAQGGKKMLDEGGPEMEARLLAKKTANDAVTLDRSVVAKLADAAQIYEEAAQKMKASADAATAGEVPNEVPAFAKLAKDYEARAAALKVALETLGSVPEALEISAVEQDAISILVAKGKYQWVASKTQEGFNTLRRSTTSAATSAAASASCPP
;
A
#
# COMPACT_ATOMS: atom_id res chain seq x y z
N MET A 1 9.91 49.82 -19.90
CA MET A 1 9.42 49.87 -21.30
C MET A 1 7.97 49.45 -21.27
N ALA A 2 7.12 50.42 -21.54
CA ALA A 2 5.67 50.26 -21.61
C ALA A 2 5.28 49.60 -22.93
N ASP A 3 4.26 48.76 -22.91
CA ASP A 3 3.40 48.59 -24.08
C ASP A 3 1.95 48.42 -23.62
N GLU A 4 1.20 49.51 -23.80
CA GLU A 4 -0.24 49.60 -23.70
C GLU A 4 -0.85 49.20 -25.04
N GLY A 5 -1.75 48.22 -25.03
CA GLY A 5 -2.41 47.76 -26.26
C GLY A 5 -3.85 47.30 -26.04
N LYS A 6 -4.68 48.18 -25.48
CA LYS A 6 -6.09 47.94 -25.14
C LYS A 6 -6.99 48.07 -26.38
N GLY A 7 -7.23 46.96 -27.09
CA GLY A 7 -8.16 46.89 -28.23
C GLY A 7 -9.47 46.19 -27.88
N ALA A 8 -10.49 46.96 -27.48
CA ALA A 8 -11.83 46.44 -27.17
C ALA A 8 -12.70 46.31 -28.45
N GLY A 9 -12.64 45.16 -29.12
CA GLY A 9 -13.55 44.81 -30.22
C GLY A 9 -14.73 43.97 -29.75
N ARG A 10 -15.85 44.59 -29.38
CA ARG A 10 -17.11 43.88 -29.06
C ARG A 10 -17.84 43.50 -30.35
N GLY A 11 -17.44 42.40 -30.97
CA GLY A 11 -18.18 41.76 -32.06
C GLY A 11 -19.36 40.96 -31.52
N ARG A 12 -20.58 41.54 -31.56
CA ARG A 12 -21.84 40.83 -31.29
C ARG A 12 -22.18 39.95 -32.51
N GLY A 13 -21.53 38.79 -32.60
CA GLY A 13 -21.82 37.78 -33.62
C GLY A 13 -23.11 37.03 -33.28
N SER A 14 -24.05 37.01 -34.22
CA SER A 14 -25.32 36.30 -34.11
C SER A 14 -25.09 34.82 -33.77
N GLY A 15 -25.68 34.36 -32.67
CA GLY A 15 -25.60 32.98 -32.19
C GLY A 15 -26.15 31.99 -33.23
N GLY A 16 -25.23 31.34 -33.93
CA GLY A 16 -25.52 30.20 -34.79
C GLY A 16 -25.51 28.91 -33.98
N TYR A 17 -26.67 28.28 -33.85
CA TYR A 17 -26.85 26.96 -33.25
C TYR A 17 -26.07 25.82 -33.95
N GLY A 18 -25.33 26.11 -35.03
CA GLY A 18 -24.48 25.15 -35.75
C GLY A 18 -23.17 24.77 -35.04
N ALA A 19 -22.66 25.59 -34.11
CA ALA A 19 -21.40 25.30 -33.41
C ALA A 19 -21.51 24.14 -32.41
N LEU A 20 -22.69 23.92 -31.82
CA LEU A 20 -22.92 22.84 -30.84
C LEU A 20 -22.93 21.44 -31.47
N PHE A 21 -23.38 21.32 -32.72
CA PHE A 21 -23.41 20.02 -33.42
C PHE A 21 -22.07 19.59 -34.01
N GLY A 22 -21.20 20.54 -34.40
CA GLY A 22 -19.84 20.24 -34.86
C GLY A 22 -18.98 19.61 -33.76
N GLY A 23 -19.04 20.17 -32.54
CA GLY A 23 -18.27 19.66 -31.41
C GLY A 23 -18.62 18.22 -31.00
N LEU A 24 -19.85 17.77 -31.22
CA LEU A 24 -20.26 16.40 -30.88
C LEU A 24 -19.61 15.35 -31.80
N LYS A 25 -19.45 15.67 -33.09
CA LYS A 25 -18.81 14.76 -34.05
C LYS A 25 -17.32 14.63 -33.76
N ASP A 26 -16.64 15.74 -33.51
CA ASP A 26 -15.22 15.75 -33.17
C ASP A 26 -14.97 15.04 -31.83
N PHE A 27 -15.86 15.22 -30.85
CA PHE A 27 -15.81 14.49 -29.59
C PHE A 27 -15.96 12.98 -29.80
N ALA A 28 -16.97 12.52 -30.55
CA ALA A 28 -17.18 11.10 -30.82
C ALA A 28 -16.00 10.47 -31.55
N GLN A 29 -15.41 11.17 -32.53
CA GLN A 29 -14.24 10.71 -33.26
C GLN A 29 -12.97 10.67 -32.38
N SER A 30 -12.80 11.64 -31.49
CA SER A 30 -11.69 11.65 -30.54
C SER A 30 -11.82 10.52 -29.51
N ALA A 31 -13.04 10.23 -29.03
CA ALA A 31 -13.31 9.18 -28.08
C ALA A 31 -13.06 7.79 -28.68
N THR A 32 -13.49 7.55 -29.92
CA THR A 32 -13.21 6.27 -30.60
C THR A 32 -11.73 6.08 -30.87
N ALA A 33 -11.00 7.13 -31.24
CA ALA A 33 -9.54 7.07 -31.41
C ALA A 33 -8.82 6.76 -30.08
N GLN A 34 -9.24 7.37 -28.97
CA GLN A 34 -8.68 7.07 -27.64
C GLN A 34 -8.94 5.63 -27.21
N VAL A 35 -10.15 5.11 -27.44
CA VAL A 35 -10.49 3.71 -27.14
C VAL A 35 -9.67 2.75 -28.00
N ALA A 36 -9.52 3.02 -29.30
CA ALA A 36 -8.70 2.20 -30.18
C ALA A 36 -7.22 2.19 -29.78
N ALA A 37 -6.67 3.35 -29.39
CA ALA A 37 -5.30 3.47 -28.90
C ALA A 37 -5.11 2.71 -27.57
N ALA A 38 -6.04 2.84 -26.62
CA ALA A 38 -6.01 2.10 -25.37
C ALA A 38 -6.10 0.58 -25.60
N ALA A 39 -6.95 0.14 -26.52
CA ALA A 39 -7.08 -1.27 -26.90
C ALA A 39 -5.80 -1.82 -27.54
N ALA A 40 -5.18 -1.07 -28.45
CA ALA A 40 -3.91 -1.47 -29.07
C ALA A 40 -2.78 -1.54 -28.04
N SER A 41 -2.69 -0.57 -27.12
CA SER A 41 -1.72 -0.57 -26.02
C SER A 41 -1.92 -1.76 -25.09
N ALA A 42 -3.17 -2.09 -24.75
CA ALA A 42 -3.50 -3.24 -23.92
C ALA A 42 -3.14 -4.56 -24.62
N ALA A 43 -3.39 -4.67 -25.93
CA ALA A 43 -3.04 -5.84 -26.72
C ALA A 43 -1.51 -6.05 -26.79
N SER A 44 -0.73 -4.98 -27.03
CA SER A 44 0.75 -5.06 -27.01
C SER A 44 1.27 -5.51 -25.64
N THR A 45 0.75 -4.92 -24.56
CA THR A 45 1.14 -5.28 -23.20
C THR A 45 0.80 -6.76 -22.90
N ALA A 46 -0.35 -7.24 -23.35
CA ALA A 46 -0.74 -8.63 -23.19
C ALA A 46 0.18 -9.58 -23.97
N GLN A 47 0.55 -9.22 -25.20
CA GLN A 47 1.46 -10.01 -26.03
C GLN A 47 2.86 -10.10 -25.38
N GLU A 48 3.42 -8.99 -24.91
CA GLU A 48 4.71 -8.96 -24.20
C GLU A 48 4.70 -9.85 -22.95
N ARG A 49 3.58 -9.90 -22.22
CA ARG A 49 3.42 -10.78 -21.05
C ARG A 49 3.35 -12.25 -21.43
N ILE A 50 2.69 -12.59 -22.54
CA ILE A 50 2.65 -13.97 -23.04
C ILE A 50 4.07 -14.42 -23.41
N GLU A 51 4.83 -13.59 -24.12
CA GLU A 51 6.20 -13.90 -24.52
C GLU A 51 7.13 -14.05 -23.31
N THR A 52 7.01 -13.16 -22.32
CA THR A 52 7.80 -13.25 -21.08
C THR A 52 7.44 -14.51 -20.27
N ALA A 53 6.16 -14.84 -20.17
CA ALA A 53 5.70 -16.05 -19.48
C ALA A 53 6.15 -17.33 -20.18
N GLN A 54 6.14 -17.35 -21.52
CA GLN A 54 6.71 -18.44 -22.31
C GLN A 54 8.21 -18.58 -22.06
N GLY A 55 8.94 -17.46 -22.00
CA GLY A 55 10.35 -17.43 -21.60
C GLY A 55 10.57 -18.02 -20.20
N GLY A 56 9.73 -17.65 -19.23
CA GLY A 56 9.80 -18.16 -17.86
C GLY A 56 9.52 -19.66 -17.79
N LYS A 57 8.51 -20.13 -18.52
CA LYS A 57 8.23 -21.57 -18.64
C LYS A 57 9.40 -22.32 -19.28
N LYS A 58 9.94 -21.80 -20.39
CA LYS A 58 11.10 -22.41 -21.08
C LYS A 58 12.30 -22.50 -20.16
N MET A 59 12.58 -21.44 -19.38
CA MET A 59 13.65 -21.41 -18.37
C MET A 59 13.49 -22.54 -17.33
N LEU A 60 12.27 -22.84 -16.89
CA LEU A 60 12.00 -23.94 -15.96
C LEU A 60 12.14 -25.32 -16.62
N ASP A 61 11.59 -25.47 -17.83
CA ASP A 61 11.60 -26.75 -18.55
C ASP A 61 13.03 -27.17 -18.93
N GLU A 62 13.87 -26.22 -19.36
CA GLU A 62 15.27 -26.47 -19.74
C GLU A 62 16.21 -26.51 -18.53
N GLY A 63 15.96 -25.68 -17.51
CA GLY A 63 16.83 -25.54 -16.34
C GLY A 63 16.63 -26.62 -15.27
N GLY A 64 15.49 -27.32 -15.29
CA GLY A 64 15.20 -28.41 -14.37
C GLY A 64 15.19 -28.01 -12.88
N PRO A 65 15.36 -28.99 -11.96
CA PRO A 65 15.23 -28.75 -10.52
C PRO A 65 16.23 -27.74 -9.94
N GLU A 66 17.43 -27.64 -10.51
CA GLU A 66 18.45 -26.67 -10.04
C GLU A 66 18.01 -25.23 -10.32
N MET A 67 17.42 -24.97 -11.49
CA MET A 67 16.85 -23.66 -11.82
C MET A 67 15.67 -23.33 -10.92
N GLU A 68 14.78 -24.30 -10.65
CA GLU A 68 13.67 -24.11 -9.70
C GLU A 68 14.20 -23.69 -8.31
N ALA A 69 15.19 -24.40 -7.78
CA ALA A 69 15.78 -24.10 -6.48
C ALA A 69 16.43 -22.70 -6.44
N ARG A 70 17.14 -22.31 -7.50
CA ARG A 70 17.75 -20.98 -7.62
C ARG A 70 16.70 -19.86 -7.62
N LEU A 71 15.62 -20.02 -8.38
CA LEU A 71 14.54 -19.05 -8.45
C LEU A 71 13.79 -18.92 -7.12
N LEU A 72 13.53 -20.04 -6.45
CA LEU A 72 12.91 -20.04 -5.12
C LEU A 72 13.82 -19.39 -4.07
N ALA A 73 15.14 -19.61 -4.13
CA ALA A 73 16.09 -18.92 -3.27
C ALA A 73 16.07 -17.41 -3.49
N LYS A 74 16.12 -16.95 -4.75
CA LYS A 74 16.00 -15.52 -5.09
C LYS A 74 14.70 -14.90 -4.57
N LYS A 75 13.57 -15.60 -4.75
CA LYS A 75 12.26 -15.18 -4.26
C LYS A 75 12.24 -15.08 -2.74
N THR A 76 12.74 -16.10 -2.05
CA THR A 76 12.80 -16.15 -0.58
C THR A 76 13.64 -15.01 -0.02
N ALA A 77 14.81 -14.73 -0.61
CA ALA A 77 15.65 -13.60 -0.21
C ALA A 77 14.95 -12.25 -0.41
N ASN A 78 14.27 -12.05 -1.54
CA ASN A 78 13.49 -10.83 -1.80
C ASN A 78 12.32 -10.66 -0.83
N ASP A 79 11.61 -11.74 -0.53
CA ASP A 79 10.50 -11.71 0.43
C ASP A 79 11.00 -11.44 1.85
N ALA A 80 12.16 -11.98 2.23
CA ALA A 80 12.80 -11.69 3.51
C ALA A 80 13.16 -10.21 3.63
N VAL A 81 13.82 -9.63 2.61
CA VAL A 81 14.14 -8.19 2.58
C VAL A 81 12.86 -7.33 2.61
N THR A 82 11.83 -7.72 1.88
CA THR A 82 10.54 -7.01 1.87
C THR A 82 9.88 -7.03 3.24
N LEU A 83 9.89 -8.18 3.91
CA LEU A 83 9.36 -8.33 5.27
C LEU A 83 10.18 -7.49 6.26
N ASP A 84 11.51 -7.51 6.16
CA ASP A 84 12.40 -6.74 7.02
C ASP A 84 12.13 -5.23 6.90
N ARG A 85 12.04 -4.70 5.67
CA ARG A 85 11.63 -3.31 5.43
C ARG A 85 10.28 -2.98 6.09
N SER A 86 9.31 -3.87 5.99
CA SER A 86 8.00 -3.67 6.62
C SER A 86 8.08 -3.67 8.15
N VAL A 87 8.91 -4.54 8.74
CA VAL A 87 9.11 -4.59 10.19
C VAL A 87 9.80 -3.32 10.68
N VAL A 88 10.89 -2.90 10.03
CA VAL A 88 11.61 -1.66 10.36
C VAL A 88 10.69 -0.44 10.26
N ALA A 89 9.92 -0.31 9.18
CA ALA A 89 8.96 0.79 9.03
C ALA A 89 7.92 0.79 10.17
N LYS A 90 7.33 -0.35 10.50
CA LYS A 90 6.34 -0.46 11.58
C LYS A 90 6.93 -0.16 12.97
N LEU A 91 8.18 -0.52 13.22
CA LEU A 91 8.87 -0.19 14.46
C LEU A 91 9.10 1.32 14.57
N ALA A 92 9.45 1.99 13.46
CA ALA A 92 9.58 3.44 13.40
C ALA A 92 8.24 4.15 13.64
N ASP A 93 7.18 3.71 12.95
CA ASP A 93 5.82 4.23 13.15
C ASP A 93 5.37 4.05 14.61
N ALA A 94 5.59 2.86 15.19
CA ALA A 94 5.24 2.58 16.58
C ALA A 94 6.00 3.47 17.55
N ALA A 95 7.30 3.70 17.33
CA ALA A 95 8.09 4.61 18.16
C ALA A 95 7.50 6.02 18.12
N GLN A 96 7.17 6.55 16.94
CA GLN A 96 6.54 7.87 16.79
C GLN A 96 5.18 7.93 17.50
N ILE A 97 4.32 6.93 17.32
CA ILE A 97 2.99 6.89 17.95
C ILE A 97 3.11 6.90 19.48
N TYR A 98 4.07 6.16 20.06
CA TYR A 98 4.29 6.19 21.50
C TYR A 98 4.77 7.56 22.00
N GLU A 99 5.61 8.26 21.24
CA GLU A 99 6.05 9.62 21.60
C GLU A 99 4.90 10.62 21.57
N GLU A 100 4.11 10.60 20.50
CA GLU A 100 2.91 11.45 20.41
C GLU A 100 1.91 11.15 21.52
N ALA A 101 1.71 9.87 21.85
CA ALA A 101 0.84 9.46 22.95
C ALA A 101 1.37 9.97 24.30
N ALA A 102 2.68 9.86 24.54
CA ALA A 102 3.30 10.39 25.75
C ALA A 102 3.13 11.91 25.87
N GLN A 103 3.34 12.65 24.78
CA GLN A 103 3.14 14.11 24.75
C GLN A 103 1.69 14.50 25.05
N LYS A 104 0.72 13.80 24.43
CA LYS A 104 -0.71 14.02 24.69
C LYS A 104 -1.07 13.72 26.14
N MET A 105 -0.55 12.64 26.72
CA MET A 105 -0.79 12.30 28.14
C MET A 105 -0.21 13.35 29.09
N LYS A 106 0.97 13.90 28.79
CA LYS A 106 1.55 15.01 29.57
C LYS A 106 0.70 16.26 29.48
N ALA A 107 0.32 16.67 28.27
CA ALA A 107 -0.55 17.83 28.07
C ALA A 107 -1.90 17.69 28.79
N SER A 108 -2.49 16.50 28.78
CA SER A 108 -3.72 16.20 29.52
C SER A 108 -3.51 16.26 31.03
N ALA A 109 -2.38 15.76 31.54
CA ALA A 109 -2.04 15.86 32.97
C ALA A 109 -1.89 17.32 33.40
N ASP A 110 -1.21 18.14 32.60
CA ASP A 110 -1.02 19.58 32.87
C ASP A 110 -2.37 20.31 32.86
N ALA A 111 -3.23 20.05 31.88
CA ALA A 111 -4.57 20.63 31.80
C ALA A 111 -5.47 20.20 32.98
N ALA A 112 -5.37 18.94 33.42
CA ALA A 112 -6.12 18.42 34.56
C ALA A 112 -5.65 18.98 35.90
N THR A 113 -4.43 19.51 36.03
CA THR A 113 -4.06 20.27 37.24
C THR A 113 -4.74 21.64 37.33
N ALA A 114 -5.29 22.15 36.21
CA ALA A 114 -6.04 23.40 36.14
C ALA A 114 -7.57 23.22 36.26
N GLY A 115 -8.08 21.98 36.28
CA GLY A 115 -9.52 21.64 36.31
C GLY A 115 -9.86 20.48 37.24
N GLU A 116 -11.12 20.36 37.66
CA GLU A 116 -11.59 19.56 38.81
C GLU A 116 -11.55 18.01 38.68
N VAL A 117 -10.66 17.40 37.89
CA VAL A 117 -10.52 15.92 37.81
C VAL A 117 -9.17 15.43 38.36
N PRO A 118 -8.90 15.60 39.67
CA PRO A 118 -7.60 15.29 40.27
C PRO A 118 -7.24 13.79 40.29
N ASN A 119 -8.19 12.88 40.10
CA ASN A 119 -7.94 11.44 40.23
C ASN A 119 -7.18 10.82 39.05
N GLU A 120 -7.17 11.44 37.86
CA GLU A 120 -6.57 10.86 36.65
C GLU A 120 -5.12 11.30 36.41
N VAL A 121 -4.70 12.42 37.01
CA VAL A 121 -3.37 13.01 36.84
C VAL A 121 -2.23 12.03 37.13
N PRO A 122 -2.24 11.25 38.24
CA PRO A 122 -1.16 10.30 38.51
C PRO A 122 -1.08 9.17 37.46
N ALA A 123 -2.23 8.75 36.92
CA ALA A 123 -2.29 7.70 35.90
C ALA A 123 -1.73 8.19 34.57
N PHE A 124 -2.09 9.40 34.13
CA PHE A 124 -1.54 10.00 32.90
C PHE A 124 -0.04 10.25 33.00
N ALA A 125 0.44 10.78 34.13
CA ALA A 125 1.87 10.98 34.35
C ALA A 125 2.66 9.67 34.31
N LYS A 126 2.12 8.59 34.87
CA LYS A 126 2.73 7.26 34.80
C LYS A 126 2.75 6.73 33.36
N LEU A 127 1.62 6.74 32.67
CA LEU A 127 1.51 6.24 31.29
C LEU A 127 2.40 7.02 30.32
N ALA A 128 2.51 8.33 30.49
CA ALA A 128 3.44 9.14 29.69
C ALA A 128 4.89 8.63 29.81
N LYS A 129 5.37 8.38 31.03
CA LYS A 129 6.72 7.84 31.27
C LYS A 129 6.90 6.45 30.66
N ASP A 130 5.90 5.58 30.82
CA ASP A 130 5.95 4.21 30.27
C ASP A 130 6.02 4.24 28.73
N TYR A 131 5.28 5.15 28.08
CA TYR A 131 5.31 5.32 26.63
C TYR A 131 6.62 5.95 26.13
N GLU A 132 7.20 6.91 26.85
CA GLU A 132 8.53 7.45 26.51
C GLU A 132 9.61 6.36 26.60
N ALA A 133 9.59 5.57 27.67
CA ALA A 133 10.52 4.45 27.83
C ALA A 133 10.36 3.43 26.69
N ARG A 134 9.11 3.16 26.26
CA ARG A 134 8.84 2.24 25.15
C ARG A 134 9.32 2.82 23.81
N ALA A 135 9.05 4.09 23.53
CA ALA A 135 9.54 4.76 22.32
C ALA A 135 11.06 4.74 22.24
N ALA A 136 11.75 5.07 23.35
CA ALA A 136 13.20 5.02 23.43
C ALA A 136 13.75 3.60 23.16
N ALA A 137 13.14 2.57 23.74
CA ALA A 137 13.53 1.18 23.49
C ALA A 137 13.36 0.77 22.02
N LEU A 138 12.28 1.22 21.36
CA LEU A 138 12.07 0.97 19.93
C LEU A 138 13.10 1.69 19.06
N LYS A 139 13.49 2.92 19.42
CA LYS A 139 14.56 3.65 18.72
C LYS A 139 15.91 2.96 18.84
N VAL A 140 16.28 2.49 20.04
CA VAL A 140 17.51 1.69 20.24
C VAL A 140 17.45 0.39 19.43
N ALA A 141 16.29 -0.26 19.36
CA ALA A 141 16.12 -1.45 18.54
C ALA A 141 16.31 -1.15 17.05
N LEU A 142 15.78 -0.03 16.54
CA LEU A 142 15.97 0.41 15.16
C LEU A 142 17.44 0.69 14.85
N GLU A 143 18.16 1.37 15.76
CA GLU A 143 19.60 1.59 15.63
C GLU A 143 20.38 0.28 15.60
N THR A 144 19.97 -0.70 16.40
CA THR A 144 20.60 -2.02 16.47
C THR A 144 20.36 -2.85 15.19
N LEU A 145 19.16 -2.73 14.60
CA LEU A 145 18.82 -3.42 13.34
C LEU A 145 19.62 -2.88 12.15
N GLY A 146 19.99 -1.60 12.18
CA GLY A 146 20.75 -0.96 11.11
C GLY A 146 19.98 -0.82 9.80
N SER A 147 20.69 -0.72 8.69
CA SER A 147 20.09 -0.61 7.35
C SER A 147 19.68 -1.98 6.81
N VAL A 148 18.44 -2.08 6.32
CA VAL A 148 17.95 -3.29 5.65
C VAL A 148 18.78 -3.59 4.39
N PRO A 149 19.21 -4.85 4.16
CA PRO A 149 19.98 -5.22 2.98
C PRO A 149 19.29 -4.91 1.65
N GLU A 150 20.09 -4.79 0.60
CA GLU A 150 19.57 -4.64 -0.77
C GLU A 150 18.91 -5.94 -1.25
N ALA A 151 17.82 -5.79 -2.01
CA ALA A 151 17.08 -6.92 -2.55
C ALA A 151 17.81 -7.45 -3.81
N LEU A 152 17.80 -8.77 -4.00
CA LEU A 152 18.39 -9.36 -5.21
C LEU A 152 17.56 -8.98 -6.44
N GLU A 153 18.23 -8.62 -7.53
CA GLU A 153 17.55 -8.37 -8.79
C GLU A 153 16.91 -9.66 -9.35
N ILE A 154 15.64 -9.53 -9.73
CA ILE A 154 14.84 -10.56 -10.40
C ILE A 154 14.40 -9.98 -11.74
N SER A 155 14.83 -10.60 -12.83
CA SER A 155 14.40 -10.20 -14.17
C SER A 155 12.92 -10.55 -14.41
N ALA A 156 12.29 -9.93 -15.42
CA ALA A 156 10.87 -10.20 -15.74
C ALA A 156 10.60 -11.69 -16.05
N VAL A 157 11.52 -12.34 -16.77
CA VAL A 157 11.43 -13.77 -17.10
C VAL A 157 11.52 -14.64 -15.84
N GLU A 158 12.45 -14.31 -14.92
CA GLU A 158 12.57 -15.01 -13.63
C GLU A 158 11.33 -14.79 -12.77
N GLN A 159 10.74 -13.60 -12.78
CA GLN A 159 9.52 -13.28 -12.04
C GLN A 159 8.32 -14.11 -12.53
N ASP A 160 8.17 -14.30 -13.85
CA ASP A 160 7.13 -15.16 -14.41
C ASP A 160 7.38 -16.64 -14.09
N ALA A 161 8.64 -17.09 -14.16
CA ALA A 161 9.03 -18.43 -13.75
C ALA A 161 8.72 -18.69 -12.25
N ILE A 162 9.07 -17.74 -11.37
CA ILE A 162 8.72 -17.79 -9.95
C ILE A 162 7.20 -17.87 -9.77
N SER A 163 6.43 -17.10 -10.53
CA SER A 163 4.96 -17.10 -10.46
C SER A 163 4.38 -18.47 -10.83
N ILE A 164 4.94 -19.14 -11.85
CA ILE A 164 4.58 -20.52 -12.20
C ILE A 164 4.89 -21.48 -11.04
N LEU A 165 6.06 -21.36 -10.40
CA LEU A 165 6.43 -22.22 -9.26
C LEU A 165 5.52 -22.00 -8.04
N VAL A 166 5.14 -20.75 -7.76
CA VAL A 166 4.18 -20.40 -6.70
C VAL A 166 2.81 -21.01 -7.00
N ALA A 167 2.32 -20.88 -8.25
CA ALA A 167 1.05 -21.47 -8.68
C ALA A 167 1.06 -23.00 -8.59
N LYS A 168 2.21 -23.65 -8.82
CA LYS A 168 2.42 -25.09 -8.61
C LYS A 168 2.54 -25.50 -7.12
N GLY A 169 2.46 -24.55 -6.18
CA GLY A 169 2.58 -24.82 -4.74
C GLY A 169 3.99 -25.14 -4.27
N LYS A 170 5.02 -24.83 -5.08
CA LYS A 170 6.43 -25.10 -4.72
C LYS A 170 6.99 -24.10 -3.70
N TYR A 171 6.30 -22.98 -3.47
CA TYR A 171 6.69 -21.95 -2.51
C TYR A 171 5.71 -21.88 -1.33
N GLN A 172 6.05 -22.56 -0.23
CA GLN A 172 5.16 -22.77 0.91
C GLN A 172 4.90 -21.50 1.74
N TRP A 173 5.86 -20.57 1.79
CA TRP A 173 5.72 -19.35 2.62
C TRP A 173 4.50 -18.51 2.24
N VAL A 174 4.23 -18.35 0.94
CA VAL A 174 3.03 -17.64 0.45
C VAL A 174 1.76 -18.34 0.89
N ALA A 175 1.71 -19.68 0.77
CA ALA A 175 0.54 -20.45 1.20
C ALA A 175 0.25 -20.25 2.69
N SER A 176 1.29 -20.27 3.54
CA SER A 176 1.14 -20.01 4.97
C SER A 176 0.64 -18.58 5.26
N LYS A 177 1.20 -17.56 4.58
CA LYS A 177 0.78 -16.15 4.79
C LYS A 177 -0.65 -15.88 4.34
N THR A 178 -1.08 -16.46 3.23
CA THR A 178 -2.48 -16.35 2.77
C THR A 178 -3.43 -16.99 3.78
N GLN A 179 -3.05 -18.14 4.36
CA GLN A 179 -3.85 -18.81 5.39
C GLN A 179 -3.93 -17.99 6.69
N GLU A 180 -2.84 -17.36 7.13
CA GLU A 180 -2.82 -16.44 8.28
C GLU A 180 -3.77 -15.24 8.07
N GLY A 181 -3.72 -14.62 6.89
CA GLY A 181 -4.61 -13.50 6.54
C GLY A 181 -6.08 -13.90 6.53
N PHE A 182 -6.40 -15.05 5.90
CA PHE A 182 -7.76 -15.59 5.90
C PHE A 182 -8.27 -15.88 7.32
N ASN A 183 -7.43 -16.49 8.17
CA ASN A 183 -7.79 -16.77 9.56
C ASN A 183 -8.03 -15.49 10.37
N THR A 184 -7.25 -14.44 10.11
CA THR A 184 -7.39 -13.14 10.77
C THR A 184 -8.73 -12.49 10.39
N LEU A 185 -9.04 -12.46 9.09
CA LEU A 185 -10.32 -11.95 8.59
C LEU A 185 -11.49 -12.73 9.18
N ARG A 186 -11.43 -14.06 9.15
CA ARG A 186 -12.46 -14.94 9.72
C ARG A 186 -12.69 -14.66 11.21
N ARG A 187 -11.63 -14.50 12.00
CA ARG A 187 -11.75 -14.14 13.43
C ARG A 187 -12.41 -12.79 13.61
N SER A 188 -11.99 -11.79 12.83
CA SER A 188 -12.57 -10.44 12.91
C SER A 188 -14.08 -10.44 12.62
N THR A 189 -14.53 -11.20 11.62
CA THR A 189 -15.96 -11.33 11.31
C THR A 189 -16.75 -12.06 12.40
N THR A 190 -16.17 -13.08 13.02
CA THR A 190 -16.83 -13.80 14.12
C THR A 190 -16.93 -12.93 15.36
N SER A 191 -15.86 -12.22 15.74
CA SER A 191 -15.87 -11.30 16.88
C SER A 191 -16.89 -10.17 16.68
N ALA A 192 -16.96 -9.58 15.47
CA ALA A 192 -17.95 -8.56 15.15
C ALA A 192 -19.40 -9.08 15.26
N ALA A 193 -19.66 -10.29 14.76
CA ALA A 193 -20.99 -10.91 14.88
C ALA A 193 -21.38 -11.18 16.34
N THR A 194 -20.44 -11.64 17.17
CA THR A 194 -20.69 -11.87 18.60
C THR A 194 -20.96 -10.57 19.35
N SER A 195 -20.20 -9.50 19.08
CA SER A 195 -20.44 -8.18 19.68
C SER A 195 -21.81 -7.61 19.29
N ALA A 196 -22.21 -7.76 18.03
CA ALA A 196 -23.53 -7.32 17.56
C ALA A 196 -24.67 -8.08 18.27
N ALA A 197 -24.56 -9.41 18.38
CA ALA A 197 -25.56 -10.24 19.09
C ALA A 197 -25.66 -9.88 20.58
N ALA A 198 -24.53 -9.63 21.25
CA ALA A 198 -24.52 -9.21 22.66
C ALA A 198 -25.24 -7.87 22.85
N SER A 199 -25.00 -6.89 21.97
CA SER A 199 -25.65 -5.57 22.04
C SER A 199 -27.17 -5.61 21.83
N ALA A 200 -27.67 -6.57 21.04
CA ALA A 200 -29.11 -6.75 20.82
C ALA A 200 -29.83 -7.41 22.01
N SER A 201 -29.09 -8.05 22.91
CA SER A 201 -29.65 -8.77 24.07
C SER A 201 -29.72 -7.95 25.37
N CYS A 202 -29.28 -6.68 25.36
CA CYS A 202 -29.38 -5.81 26.53
C CYS A 202 -30.77 -5.14 26.53
N PRO A 203 -31.69 -5.52 27.44
CA PRO A 203 -32.99 -4.86 27.54
C PRO A 203 -32.85 -3.39 28.01
N PRO A 204 -33.77 -2.51 27.60
CA PRO A 204 -33.77 -1.09 27.98
C PRO A 204 -34.05 -0.85 29.47
#